data_AF-A0A959KMG1-F1
#
_entry.id   AF-A0A959KMG1-F1
#
_cell.length_a   1.000
_cell.length_b   1.000
_cell.length_c   1.000
_cell.angle_alpha   90.00
_cell.angle_beta   90.00
_cell.angle_gamma   90.00
#
_symmetry.space_group_name_H-M   'P 1'
#
loop_
_entity.id
_entity.type
_entity.pdbx_description
1 polymer ?
#
loop_
_entity_poly.entity_id
_entity_poly.type
_entity_poly.pdbx_seq_one_letter_code
_entity_poly.pdbx_strand_id
1 'polypeptide(L)'
;MCGIAGIIHFDQKQVRETELAAMMREIKHRGPDDEGSFTDGSLGLGFVRLSIIDLSRAGHQPMFSHDERYVMIFNGEIFNYI
;
A
#
# COMPACT_ATOMS: atom_id res chain seq x y z
N MET A 1 11.18 1.91 8.43
CA MET A 1 10.46 0.78 7.79
C MET A 1 9.14 1.30 7.29
N CYS A 2 8.73 0.96 6.06
CA CYS A 2 7.40 1.31 5.50
C CYS A 2 6.23 0.90 6.43
N GLY A 3 5.00 1.32 6.08
CA GLY A 3 3.77 0.94 6.77
C GLY A 3 2.70 0.46 5.79
N ILE A 4 1.87 -0.48 6.22
CA ILE A 4 0.72 -1.00 5.47
C ILE A 4 -0.56 -0.75 6.26
N ALA A 5 -1.64 -0.46 5.54
CA ALA A 5 -3.01 -0.38 6.06
C ALA A 5 -3.93 -1.17 5.11
N GLY A 6 -4.99 -1.78 5.64
CA GLY A 6 -5.94 -2.52 4.80
C GLY A 6 -7.31 -2.64 5.43
N ILE A 7 -8.33 -2.64 4.57
CA ILE A 7 -9.74 -2.78 4.94
C ILE A 7 -10.34 -3.88 4.06
N ILE A 8 -11.09 -4.80 4.68
CA ILE A 8 -11.93 -5.78 3.99
C ILE A 8 -13.30 -5.79 4.65
N HIS A 9 -14.34 -5.43 3.91
CA HIS A 9 -15.72 -5.48 4.35
C HIS A 9 -16.39 -6.80 3.92
N PHE A 10 -16.60 -7.72 4.85
CA PHE A 10 -17.25 -9.01 4.57
C PHE A 10 -18.75 -8.89 4.23
N ASP A 11 -19.36 -7.76 4.55
CA ASP A 11 -20.76 -7.44 4.22
C ASP A 11 -20.91 -6.75 2.85
N GLN A 12 -19.86 -6.76 2.02
CA GLN A 12 -19.82 -6.17 0.68
C GLN A 12 -20.05 -4.65 0.65
N LYS A 13 -19.96 -3.95 1.79
CA LYS A 13 -19.95 -2.49 1.79
C LYS A 13 -18.71 -1.97 1.09
N GLN A 14 -18.87 -0.85 0.38
CA GLN A 14 -17.73 -0.20 -0.26
C GLN A 14 -16.81 0.45 0.77
N VAL A 15 -15.51 0.30 0.56
CA VAL A 15 -14.49 1.01 1.33
C VAL A 15 -14.56 2.50 1.01
N ARG A 16 -14.52 3.32 2.06
CA ARG A 16 -14.39 4.77 1.91
C ARG A 16 -12.90 5.11 1.89
N GLU A 17 -12.46 5.78 0.83
CA GLU A 17 -11.06 6.23 0.70
C GLU A 17 -10.61 7.09 1.89
N THR A 18 -11.52 7.87 2.48
CA THR A 18 -11.23 8.71 3.66
C THR A 18 -10.88 7.91 4.90
N GLU A 19 -11.43 6.70 5.06
CA GLU A 19 -11.13 5.80 6.17
C GLU A 19 -9.74 5.19 5.99
N LEU A 20 -9.43 4.73 4.78
CA LEU A 20 -8.10 4.21 4.44
C LEU A 20 -7.03 5.30 4.56
N ALA A 21 -7.31 6.52 4.09
CA ALA A 21 -6.41 7.67 4.20
C ALA A 21 -6.16 8.05 5.68
N ALA A 22 -7.19 7.97 6.53
CA ALA A 22 -7.02 8.20 7.96
C ALA A 22 -6.08 7.17 8.59
N MET A 23 -6.23 5.89 8.26
CA MET A 23 -5.33 4.83 8.72
C MET A 23 -3.88 5.08 8.28
N MET A 24 -3.68 5.46 7.01
CA MET A 24 -2.36 5.77 6.46
C MET A 24 -1.69 6.96 7.16
N ARG A 25 -2.47 8.00 7.49
CA ARG A 25 -1.95 9.18 8.21
C ARG A 25 -1.38 8.82 9.58
N GLU A 26 -2.05 7.94 10.33
CA GLU A 26 -1.57 7.51 11.65
C GLU A 26 -0.21 6.80 11.59
N ILE A 27 0.07 6.13 10.46
CA ILE A 27 1.33 5.40 10.25
C ILE A 27 2.33 6.17 9.37
N LYS A 28 2.05 7.41 8.95
CA LYS A 28 2.89 8.17 8.00
C LYS A 28 4.35 8.30 8.45
N HIS A 29 4.59 8.42 9.75
CA HIS A 29 5.93 8.49 10.35
C HIS A 29 6.82 7.28 10.01
N ARG A 30 6.24 6.13 9.64
CA ARG A 30 6.97 4.95 9.18
C ARG A 30 7.53 5.10 7.76
N GLY A 31 6.79 5.78 6.89
CA GLY A 31 7.11 5.96 5.49
C GLY A 31 6.88 7.40 5.01
N PRO A 32 7.81 8.32 5.30
CA PRO A 32 7.65 9.73 4.99
C PRO A 32 7.84 10.08 3.52
N ASP A 33 8.46 9.20 2.72
CA ASP A 33 8.97 9.55 1.39
C ASP A 33 7.89 9.50 0.30
N ASP A 34 6.94 8.57 0.42
CA ASP A 34 5.89 8.35 -0.58
C ASP A 34 4.67 7.66 0.06
N GLU A 35 3.52 7.72 -0.60
CA GLU A 35 2.29 7.05 -0.18
C GLU A 35 1.44 6.65 -1.38
N GLY A 36 0.70 5.55 -1.24
CA GLY A 36 -0.23 5.08 -2.26
C GLY A 36 -1.38 4.29 -1.66
N SER A 37 -2.51 4.27 -2.37
CA SER A 37 -3.70 3.54 -1.97
C SER A 37 -4.43 2.96 -3.16
N PHE A 38 -5.13 1.85 -2.93
CA PHE A 38 -5.99 1.18 -3.89
C PHE A 38 -7.29 0.78 -3.21
N THR A 39 -8.41 0.98 -3.88
CA THR A 39 -9.75 0.55 -3.43
C THR A 39 -10.45 -0.19 -4.56
N ASP A 40 -11.11 -1.30 -4.23
CA ASP A 40 -11.97 -2.05 -5.15
C ASP A 40 -13.12 -2.67 -4.37
N GLY A 41 -14.31 -2.07 -4.50
CA GLY A 41 -15.49 -2.47 -3.75
C GLY A 41 -15.24 -2.50 -2.25
N SER A 42 -15.28 -3.71 -1.67
CA SER A 42 -15.09 -3.97 -0.25
C SER A 42 -13.64 -4.12 0.21
N LEU A 43 -12.67 -3.98 -0.70
CA LEU A 43 -11.23 -4.04 -0.43
C LEU A 43 -10.60 -2.65 -0.48
N GLY A 44 -9.72 -2.35 0.48
CA GLY A 44 -8.83 -1.21 0.48
C GLY A 44 -7.43 -1.60 0.92
N LEU A 45 -6.41 -1.13 0.20
CA LEU A 45 -4.99 -1.35 0.46
C LEU A 45 -4.27 0.00 0.49
N GLY A 46 -3.55 0.29 1.56
CA GLY A 46 -2.81 1.53 1.76
C GLY A 46 -1.35 1.28 2.13
N PHE A 47 -0.45 2.12 1.63
CA PHE A 47 0.98 2.01 1.83
C PHE A 47 1.64 3.36 2.08
N VAL A 48 2.53 3.43 3.06
CA VAL A 48 3.42 4.56 3.28
C VAL A 48 4.86 4.08 3.22
N ARG A 49 5.68 4.74 2.41
CA ARG A 49 6.98 4.22 1.97
C ARG A 49 8.14 4.94 2.63
N LEU A 50 9.09 4.17 3.15
CA LEU A 50 10.46 4.62 3.39
C LEU A 50 11.33 4.02 2.28
N SER A 51 11.97 4.86 1.49
CA SER A 51 12.72 4.47 0.29
C SER A 51 14.13 4.04 0.68
N ILE A 52 14.40 2.73 0.60
CA ILE A 52 15.72 2.15 0.94
C ILE A 52 16.31 1.45 -0.29
N ILE A 53 15.57 0.52 -0.90
CA ILE A 53 15.93 -0.20 -2.13
C ILE A 53 15.05 0.32 -3.27
N ASP A 54 15.68 0.57 -4.42
CA ASP A 54 15.12 1.25 -5.60
C ASP A 54 14.46 2.60 -5.27
N LEU A 55 15.25 3.66 -5.23
CA LEU A 55 14.76 5.00 -4.88
C LEU A 55 13.93 5.67 -6.00
N SER A 56 13.71 4.99 -7.12
CA SER A 56 12.93 5.54 -8.23
C SER A 56 11.43 5.46 -7.97
N ARG A 57 10.64 6.03 -8.90
CA ARG A 57 9.17 5.89 -8.90
C ARG A 57 8.70 4.46 -9.15
N ALA A 58 9.56 3.60 -9.70
CA ALA A 58 9.21 2.19 -9.92
C ALA A 58 9.03 1.42 -8.60
N GLY A 59 9.62 1.91 -7.49
CA GLY A 59 9.42 1.37 -6.15
C GLY A 59 8.13 1.79 -5.45
N HIS A 60 7.25 2.58 -6.12
CA HIS A 60 5.95 2.97 -5.59
C HIS A 60 5.05 1.75 -5.33
N GLN A 61 4.21 1.82 -4.29
CA GLN A 61 3.20 0.79 -4.00
C GLN A 61 1.87 1.46 -3.64
N PRO A 62 0.70 0.82 -3.91
CA PRO A 62 0.51 -0.57 -4.35
C PRO A 62 1.11 -0.92 -5.73
N MET A 63 1.70 -2.11 -5.84
CA MET A 63 2.25 -2.63 -7.09
C MET A 63 1.25 -3.53 -7.79
N PHE A 64 1.12 -3.37 -9.10
CA PHE A 64 0.27 -4.22 -9.93
C PHE A 64 1.10 -5.25 -10.70
N SER A 65 0.55 -6.44 -10.91
CA SER A 65 1.10 -7.38 -11.90
C SER A 65 1.00 -6.79 -13.31
N HIS A 66 1.77 -7.33 -14.25
CA HIS A 66 1.79 -6.85 -15.63
C HIS A 66 0.42 -6.83 -16.31
N ASP A 67 -0.45 -7.77 -15.95
CA ASP A 67 -1.82 -7.90 -16.44
C ASP A 67 -2.87 -7.26 -15.51
N GLU A 68 -2.43 -6.52 -14.48
CA GLU A 68 -3.24 -5.87 -13.45
C GLU A 68 -4.17 -6.81 -12.65
N ARG A 69 -4.01 -8.13 -12.80
CA ARG A 69 -4.80 -9.12 -12.09
C ARG A 69 -4.51 -9.14 -10.59
N TYR A 70 -3.28 -8.82 -10.20
CA TYR A 70 -2.84 -8.81 -8.81
C TYR A 70 -2.38 -7.43 -8.41
N VAL A 71 -2.75 -7.03 -7.19
CA VAL A 71 -2.26 -5.85 -6.50
C VAL A 71 -1.58 -6.27 -5.20
N MET A 72 -0.44 -5.66 -4.88
CA MET A 72 0.36 -6.00 -3.71
C MET A 72 0.82 -4.75 -2.96
N ILE A 73 0.81 -4.86 -1.63
CA ILE A 73 1.55 -3.99 -0.72
C ILE A 73 2.45 -4.85 0.15
N PHE A 74 3.66 -4.37 0.44
CA PHE A 74 4.68 -5.15 1.15
C PHE A 74 5.55 -4.24 2.02
N ASN A 75 5.65 -4.58 3.31
CA ASN A 75 6.61 -3.97 4.23
C ASN A 75 7.63 -5.01 4.68
N GLY A 76 8.87 -4.85 4.24
CA GLY A 76 10.03 -5.66 4.63
C GLY A 76 11.10 -5.60 3.55
N GLU A 77 12.10 -6.47 3.66
CA GLU A 77 13.16 -6.64 2.68
C GLU A 77 13.25 -8.13 2.29
N ILE A 78 13.18 -8.41 0.99
CA ILE A 78 13.45 -9.74 0.44
C ILE A 78 14.88 -9.70 -0.05
N PHE A 79 15.82 -10.31 0.68
CA PHE A 79 17.26 -10.18 0.37
C PHE A 79 17.72 -11.01 -0.84
N ASN A 80 16.96 -12.01 -1.24
CA ASN A 80 17.26 -12.87 -2.39
C ASN A 80 16.57 -12.39 -3.68
N TYR A 81 16.50 -11.07 -3.87
CA TYR A 81 16.06 -10.44 -5.12
C TYR A 81 17.26 -10.35 -6.07
N ILE A 82 17.17 -11.03 -7.22
CA ILE A 82 18.23 -11.11 -8.25
C ILE A 82 17.56 -11.02 -9.61
#